data_AF-A0A0F6WR55-F1
#
_entry.id   AF-A0A0F6WR55-F1
#
_cell.length_a   1.000
_cell.length_b   1.000
_cell.length_c   1.000
_cell.angle_alpha   90.00
_cell.angle_beta   90.00
_cell.angle_gamma   90.00
#
_symmetry.space_group_name_H-M   'P 1'
#
loop_
_entity.id
_entity.type
_entity.pdbx_description
1 polymer ?
#
loop_
_entity_poly.entity_id
_entity_poly.type
_entity_poly.pdbx_seq_one_letter_code
_entity_poly.pdbx_strand_id
1 'polypeptide(L)'
;MPIDHLPIRLRSPAERIRAYLITDAGVMIILGISMIARGVSYFSLGQHVLVNPIDTHVAPWILATWWAIVGVALVVSSWWQASAVSRIILMIGVSTLAAWGSAFIFAPPAAFSQRGIIYLALAAVVVWSVWRGRRGEIRMREG
;
A
#
# COMPACT_ATOMS: atom_id res chain seq x y z
N MET A 1 -7.18 3.57 -28.07
CA MET A 1 -6.87 3.82 -26.65
C MET A 1 -6.06 5.11 -26.52
N PRO A 2 -6.09 5.82 -25.37
CA PRO A 2 -5.39 7.09 -25.20
C PRO A 2 -3.88 7.05 -25.53
N ILE A 3 -3.21 5.90 -25.35
CA ILE A 3 -1.80 5.67 -25.66
C ILE A 3 -1.51 5.74 -27.17
N ASP A 4 -2.51 5.50 -28.03
CA ASP A 4 -2.35 5.52 -29.49
C ASP A 4 -2.13 6.96 -30.01
N HIS A 5 -2.43 7.98 -29.21
CA HIS A 5 -2.16 9.37 -29.57
C HIS A 5 -0.75 9.84 -29.18
N LEU A 6 0.05 9.00 -28.50
CA LEU A 6 1.43 9.34 -28.15
C LEU A 6 2.36 9.26 -29.37
N PRO A 7 3.43 10.09 -29.40
CA PRO A 7 4.50 9.97 -30.38
C PRO A 7 5.05 8.54 -30.42
N ILE A 8 5.41 8.05 -31.61
CA ILE A 8 5.87 6.65 -31.81
C ILE A 8 6.99 6.25 -30.84
N ARG A 9 7.89 7.18 -30.49
CA ARG A 9 8.99 6.94 -29.53
C ARG A 9 8.52 6.69 -28.08
N LEU A 10 7.35 7.19 -27.70
CA LEU A 10 6.80 7.10 -26.35
C LEU A 10 5.75 5.99 -26.18
N ARG A 11 5.24 5.40 -27.25
CA ARG A 11 4.24 4.32 -27.18
C ARG A 11 4.77 3.07 -26.47
N SER A 12 5.93 2.57 -26.90
CA SER A 12 6.57 1.37 -26.32
C SER A 12 6.84 1.49 -24.80
N PRO A 13 7.46 2.59 -24.29
CA PRO A 13 7.63 2.74 -22.84
C PRO A 13 6.30 2.91 -22.10
N ALA A 14 5.32 3.62 -22.66
CA ALA A 14 4.00 3.78 -22.04
C ALA A 14 3.25 2.44 -21.91
N GLU A 15 3.32 1.59 -22.92
CA GLU A 15 2.75 0.24 -22.88
C GLU A 15 3.41 -0.63 -21.83
N ARG A 16 4.74 -0.56 -21.69
CA ARG A 16 5.50 -1.30 -20.65
C ARG A 16 5.10 -0.86 -19.24
N ILE A 17 4.99 0.45 -19.01
CA ILE A 17 4.54 0.99 -17.73
C ILE A 17 3.11 0.53 -17.43
N ARG A 18 2.21 0.61 -18.41
CA ARG A 18 0.83 0.15 -18.25
C ARG A 18 0.78 -1.34 -17.91
N ALA A 19 1.50 -2.18 -18.65
CA ALA A 19 1.55 -3.61 -18.40
C ALA A 19 2.07 -3.91 -16.99
N TYR A 20 3.09 -3.20 -16.55
CA TYR A 20 3.64 -3.32 -15.20
C TYR A 20 2.64 -2.88 -14.11
N LEU A 21 1.96 -1.75 -14.28
CA LEU A 21 0.99 -1.22 -13.31
C LEU A 21 -0.31 -2.03 -13.22
N ILE A 22 -0.61 -2.87 -14.21
CA ILE A 22 -1.75 -3.80 -14.18
C ILE A 22 -1.45 -5.04 -13.30
N THR A 23 -0.20 -5.25 -12.89
CA THR A 23 0.20 -6.30 -11.94
C THR A 23 0.11 -5.84 -10.48
N ASP A 24 0.40 -6.74 -9.53
CA ASP A 24 0.51 -6.43 -8.10
C ASP A 24 1.53 -5.31 -7.81
N ALA A 25 2.50 -5.05 -8.72
CA ALA A 25 3.47 -3.97 -8.59
C ALA A 25 2.82 -2.58 -8.46
N GLY A 26 1.74 -2.33 -9.20
CA GLY A 26 1.04 -1.03 -9.12
C GLY A 26 0.49 -0.76 -7.72
N VAL A 27 -0.12 -1.78 -7.11
CA VAL A 27 -0.65 -1.73 -5.74
C VAL A 27 0.49 -1.54 -4.74
N MET A 28 1.60 -2.27 -4.90
CA MET A 28 2.77 -2.14 -4.03
C MET A 28 3.38 -0.72 -4.07
N ILE A 29 3.46 -0.10 -5.24
CA ILE A 29 3.97 1.28 -5.37
C ILE A 29 3.03 2.28 -4.69
N ILE A 30 1.73 2.23 -4.99
CA ILE A 30 0.74 3.16 -4.43
C ILE A 30 0.73 3.04 -2.89
N LEU A 31 0.67 1.80 -2.39
CA LEU A 31 0.70 1.53 -0.95
C LEU A 31 2.02 1.99 -0.34
N GLY A 32 3.16 1.67 -0.98
CA GLY A 32 4.48 2.02 -0.51
C GLY A 32 4.68 3.54 -0.38
N ILE A 33 4.31 4.31 -1.40
CA ILE A 33 4.34 5.78 -1.36
C ILE A 33 3.44 6.32 -0.25
N SER A 34 2.23 5.76 -0.10
CA SER A 34 1.29 6.18 0.95
C SER A 34 1.87 5.93 2.35
N MET A 35 2.56 4.80 2.56
CA MET A 35 3.22 4.47 3.83
C MET A 35 4.44 5.36 4.09
N ILE A 36 5.25 5.68 3.07
CA ILE A 36 6.36 6.65 3.21
C ILE A 36 5.82 8.03 3.60
N ALA A 37 4.80 8.52 2.89
CA ALA A 37 4.17 9.80 3.21
C ALA A 37 3.60 9.80 4.64
N ARG A 38 3.02 8.67 5.08
CA ARG A 38 2.58 8.50 6.45
C ARG A 38 3.75 8.56 7.45
N GLY A 39 4.87 7.92 7.16
CA GLY A 39 6.09 8.01 7.98
C GLY A 39 6.60 9.45 8.11
N VAL A 40 6.69 10.18 6.98
CA VAL A 40 7.08 11.60 6.95
C VAL A 40 6.14 12.46 7.80
N SER A 41 4.84 12.16 7.82
CA SER A 41 3.85 12.93 8.59
C SER A 41 4.11 12.96 10.10
N TYR A 42 4.83 11.98 10.66
CA TYR A 42 5.21 11.98 12.08
C TYR A 42 6.22 13.08 12.43
N PHE A 43 7.04 13.52 11.46
CA PHE A 43 8.00 14.61 11.67
C PHE A 43 7.35 15.99 11.56
N SER A 44 6.28 16.14 10.77
CA SER A 44 5.63 17.44 10.53
C SER A 44 4.41 17.71 11.41
N LEU A 45 3.66 16.67 11.81
CA LEU A 45 2.40 16.83 12.56
C LEU A 45 2.50 16.49 14.05
N GLY A 46 3.63 15.91 14.50
CA GLY A 46 3.83 15.50 15.89
C GLY A 46 2.78 14.50 16.40
N GLN A 47 2.62 14.40 17.73
CA GLN A 47 1.64 13.52 18.40
C GLN A 47 0.22 14.10 18.47
N HIS A 48 0.01 15.35 18.08
CA HIS A 48 -1.25 16.06 18.35
C HIS A 48 -2.45 15.62 17.51
N VAL A 49 -2.28 14.66 16.60
CA VAL A 49 -3.24 14.43 15.52
C VAL A 49 -3.90 13.04 15.57
N LEU A 50 -3.41 12.07 16.36
CA LEU A 50 -3.98 10.72 16.41
C LEU A 50 -3.97 10.14 17.82
N VAL A 51 -5.17 9.90 18.38
CA VAL A 51 -5.34 9.21 19.65
C VAL A 51 -5.73 7.77 19.35
N ASN A 52 -4.78 6.95 18.89
CA ASN A 52 -4.87 5.51 19.04
C ASN A 52 -3.82 5.06 20.09
N PRO A 53 -4.01 3.91 20.76
CA PRO A 53 -3.10 3.48 21.82
C PRO A 53 -1.64 3.35 21.37
N ILE A 54 -1.40 2.98 20.10
CA ILE A 54 -0.05 2.81 19.57
C ILE A 54 0.66 4.17 19.43
N ASP A 55 -0.03 5.17 18.90
CA ASP A 55 0.48 6.53 18.69
C ASP A 55 0.75 7.24 20.02
N THR A 56 0.05 6.88 21.11
CA THR A 56 0.25 7.45 22.45
C THR A 56 1.37 6.78 23.24
N HIS A 57 1.63 5.49 23.04
CA HIS A 57 2.59 4.73 23.84
C HIS A 57 3.95 4.51 23.17
N VAL A 58 4.05 4.70 21.85
CA VAL A 58 5.29 4.49 21.10
C VAL A 58 5.86 5.84 20.66
N ALA A 59 7.18 5.97 20.76
CA ALA A 59 7.86 7.19 20.35
C ALA A 59 7.63 7.47 18.85
N PRO A 60 7.30 8.72 18.45
CA PRO A 60 6.96 9.06 17.06
C PRO A 60 8.00 8.65 16.02
N TRP A 61 9.29 8.73 16.36
CA TRP A 61 10.37 8.36 15.44
C TRP A 61 10.39 6.86 15.11
N ILE A 62 9.99 5.99 16.06
CA ILE A 62 9.89 4.54 15.85
C ILE A 62 8.78 4.26 14.85
N LEU A 63 7.62 4.90 15.04
CA LEU A 63 6.47 4.78 14.15
C LEU A 63 6.81 5.32 12.76
N ALA A 64 7.42 6.50 12.68
CA ALA A 64 7.91 7.07 11.42
C ALA A 64 8.83 6.11 10.67
N THR A 65 9.77 5.50 11.40
CA THR A 65 10.73 4.54 10.85
C THR A 65 10.05 3.27 10.35
N TRP A 66 9.09 2.71 11.11
CA TRP A 66 8.32 1.54 10.69
C TRP A 66 7.57 1.80 9.38
N TRP A 67 6.80 2.89 9.32
CA TRP A 67 6.06 3.27 8.12
C TRP A 67 6.98 3.49 6.91
N ALA A 68 8.12 4.14 7.12
CA ALA A 68 9.11 4.37 6.08
C ALA A 68 9.76 3.06 5.59
N ILE A 69 10.18 2.18 6.50
CA ILE A 69 10.82 0.89 6.15
C ILE A 69 9.85 0.01 5.35
N VAL A 70 8.63 -0.16 5.83
CA VAL A 70 7.63 -0.99 5.11
C VAL A 70 7.28 -0.35 3.76
N GLY A 71 7.14 0.97 3.71
CA GLY A 71 6.87 1.69 2.48
C GLY A 71 7.99 1.58 1.43
N VAL A 72 9.25 1.76 1.85
CA VAL A 72 10.43 1.56 0.98
C VAL A 72 10.52 0.11 0.53
N ALA A 73 10.31 -0.85 1.43
CA ALA A 73 10.34 -2.27 1.09
C ALA A 73 9.29 -2.61 0.02
N LEU A 74 8.07 -2.06 0.10
CA LEU A 74 7.03 -2.23 -0.92
C LEU A 74 7.44 -1.65 -2.28
N VAL A 75 7.97 -0.44 -2.31
CA VAL A 75 8.41 0.20 -3.55
C VAL A 75 9.53 -0.60 -4.21
N VAL A 76 10.54 -0.98 -3.43
CA VAL A 76 11.69 -1.77 -3.92
C VAL A 76 11.25 -3.16 -4.39
N SER A 77 10.43 -3.85 -3.61
CA SER A 77 9.97 -5.19 -3.95
C SER A 77 8.98 -5.23 -5.12
N SER A 78 8.37 -4.11 -5.50
CA SER A 78 7.50 -4.06 -6.69
C SER A 78 8.20 -4.55 -7.96
N TRP A 79 9.52 -4.38 -8.06
CA TRP A 79 10.31 -4.82 -9.22
C TRP A 79 10.36 -6.35 -9.35
N TRP A 80 10.17 -7.06 -8.23
CA TRP A 80 10.14 -8.52 -8.15
C TRP A 80 8.78 -9.03 -7.68
N GLN A 81 7.69 -8.36 -8.05
CA GLN A 81 6.33 -8.63 -7.56
C GLN A 81 5.91 -10.12 -7.58
N ALA A 82 6.42 -10.92 -8.53
CA ALA A 82 6.13 -12.35 -8.63
C ALA A 82 6.79 -13.21 -7.53
N SER A 83 7.80 -12.71 -6.82
CA SER A 83 8.59 -13.44 -5.82
C SER A 83 7.85 -13.67 -4.50
N ALA A 84 8.21 -14.73 -3.78
CA ALA A 84 7.67 -15.01 -2.45
C ALA A 84 7.96 -13.86 -1.46
N VAL A 85 9.14 -13.26 -1.55
CA VAL A 85 9.54 -12.12 -0.71
C VAL A 85 8.61 -10.92 -0.92
N SER A 86 8.28 -10.59 -2.16
CA SER A 86 7.38 -9.47 -2.48
C SER A 86 5.96 -9.69 -1.94
N ARG A 87 5.48 -10.94 -1.97
CA ARG A 87 4.20 -11.32 -1.37
C ARG A 87 4.22 -11.14 0.16
N ILE A 88 5.31 -11.52 0.82
CA ILE A 88 5.48 -11.32 2.27
C ILE A 88 5.48 -9.83 2.61
N ILE A 89 6.24 -9.02 1.87
CA ILE A 89 6.29 -7.57 2.07
C ILE A 89 4.89 -6.94 1.85
N LEU A 90 4.16 -7.36 0.83
CA LEU A 90 2.77 -6.93 0.60
C LEU A 90 1.85 -7.32 1.77
N MET A 91 1.97 -8.54 2.28
CA MET A 91 1.22 -8.98 3.47
C MET A 91 1.57 -8.14 4.70
N ILE A 92 2.84 -7.79 4.91
CA ILE A 92 3.26 -6.92 6.01
C ILE A 92 2.64 -5.52 5.86
N GLY A 93 2.66 -4.94 4.65
CA GLY A 93 2.04 -3.64 4.37
C GLY A 93 0.55 -3.62 4.67
N VAL A 94 -0.18 -4.61 4.15
CA VAL A 94 -1.63 -4.75 4.38
C VAL A 94 -1.93 -5.01 5.85
N SER A 95 -1.18 -5.90 6.50
CA SER A 95 -1.36 -6.21 7.93
C SER A 95 -1.07 -5.00 8.80
N THR A 96 -0.10 -4.16 8.42
CA THR A 96 0.18 -2.89 9.10
C THR A 96 -1.02 -1.97 9.03
N LEU A 97 -1.64 -1.79 7.86
CA LEU A 97 -2.87 -1.00 7.72
C LEU A 97 -4.02 -1.57 8.56
N ALA A 98 -4.24 -2.88 8.48
CA ALA A 98 -5.31 -3.56 9.22
C ALA A 98 -5.11 -3.43 10.74
N ALA A 99 -3.87 -3.61 11.22
CA ALA A 99 -3.52 -3.44 12.63
C ALA A 99 -3.70 -1.99 13.08
N TRP A 100 -3.29 -1.01 12.28
CA TRP A 100 -3.49 0.41 12.62
C TRP A 100 -4.95 0.79 12.66
N GLY A 101 -5.75 0.38 11.67
CA GLY A 101 -7.19 0.61 11.65
C GLY A 101 -7.90 -0.04 12.84
N SER A 102 -7.48 -1.25 13.21
CA SER A 102 -8.02 -1.97 14.37
C SER A 102 -7.64 -1.32 15.70
N ALA A 103 -6.47 -0.68 15.81
CA ALA A 103 -6.08 0.03 17.02
C ALA A 103 -7.05 1.18 17.36
N PHE A 104 -7.72 1.76 16.36
CA PHE A 104 -8.76 2.78 16.58
C PHE A 104 -10.07 2.24 17.17
N ILE A 105 -10.28 0.92 17.22
CA ILE A 105 -11.45 0.34 17.92
C ILE A 105 -11.39 0.68 19.42
N PHE A 106 -10.19 0.83 19.97
CA PHE A 106 -9.95 1.23 21.35
C PHE A 106 -9.83 2.74 21.54
N ALA A 107 -10.03 3.52 20.48
CA ALA A 107 -10.02 4.97 20.51
C ALA A 107 -11.45 5.54 20.59
N PRO A 108 -11.62 6.85 20.89
CA PRO A 108 -12.93 7.47 20.82
C PRO A 108 -13.60 7.25 19.44
N PRO A 109 -14.93 7.05 19.36
CA PRO A 109 -15.62 6.72 18.10
C PRO A 109 -15.41 7.73 16.96
N ALA A 110 -15.22 9.00 17.30
CA ALA A 110 -14.89 10.06 16.34
C ALA A 110 -13.53 9.79 15.65
N ALA A 111 -12.52 9.33 16.38
CA ALA A 111 -11.21 9.00 15.81
C ALA A 111 -11.27 7.77 14.89
N PHE A 112 -12.07 6.77 15.27
CA PHE A 112 -12.30 5.59 14.42
C PHE A 112 -12.99 5.96 13.10
N SER A 113 -14.07 6.74 13.16
CA SER A 113 -14.81 7.17 11.96
C SER A 113 -14.02 8.11 11.05
N GLN A 114 -13.15 8.96 11.60
CA GLN A 114 -12.32 9.86 10.80
C GLN A 114 -11.10 9.18 10.17
N ARG A 115 -10.50 8.18 10.84
CA ARG A 115 -9.20 7.61 10.41
C ARG A 115 -9.16 6.10 10.42
N GLY A 116 -9.62 5.46 11.51
CA GLY A 116 -9.60 3.99 11.65
C GLY A 116 -10.26 3.27 10.47
N ILE A 117 -11.44 3.75 10.07
CA ILE A 117 -12.18 3.18 8.94
C ILE A 117 -11.43 3.31 7.61
N ILE A 118 -10.66 4.40 7.40
CA ILE A 118 -9.89 4.62 6.17
C ILE A 118 -8.76 3.59 6.07
N TYR A 119 -8.07 3.30 7.17
CA TYR A 119 -7.03 2.27 7.20
C TYR A 119 -7.59 0.88 6.90
N LEU A 120 -8.72 0.51 7.52
CA LEU A 120 -9.38 -0.78 7.28
C LEU A 120 -9.91 -0.89 5.85
N ALA A 121 -10.54 0.17 5.33
CA ALA A 121 -11.03 0.21 3.97
C ALA A 121 -9.88 0.09 2.96
N LEU A 122 -8.76 0.79 3.18
CA LEU A 122 -7.59 0.68 2.31
C LEU A 122 -7.00 -0.72 2.33
N ALA A 123 -6.88 -1.35 3.50
CA ALA A 123 -6.43 -2.74 3.62
C ALA A 123 -7.36 -3.68 2.83
N ALA A 124 -8.69 -3.54 3.00
CA ALA A 124 -9.67 -4.35 2.30
C ALA A 124 -9.62 -4.15 0.77
N VAL A 125 -9.50 -2.90 0.30
CA VAL A 125 -9.37 -2.59 -1.13
C VAL A 125 -8.09 -3.19 -1.72
N VAL A 126 -6.97 -3.14 -1.00
CA VAL A 126 -5.72 -3.76 -1.45
C VAL A 126 -5.88 -5.28 -1.55
N VAL A 127 -6.40 -5.95 -0.51
CA VAL A 127 -6.67 -7.40 -0.53
C VAL A 127 -7.59 -7.77 -1.70
N TRP A 128 -8.68 -7.03 -1.86
CA TRP A 128 -9.62 -7.23 -2.96
C TRP A 128 -8.95 -7.07 -4.33
N SER A 129 -8.14 -6.03 -4.52
CA SER A 129 -7.46 -5.74 -5.78
C SER A 129 -6.50 -6.86 -6.18
N VAL A 130 -5.69 -7.34 -5.23
CA VAL A 130 -4.76 -8.45 -5.44
C VAL A 130 -5.51 -9.76 -5.71
N TRP A 131 -6.56 -10.04 -4.94
CA TRP A 131 -7.38 -11.24 -5.13
C TRP A 131 -8.06 -11.27 -6.50
N ARG A 132 -8.61 -10.14 -6.95
CA ARG A 132 -9.21 -9.99 -8.27
C ARG A 132 -8.18 -10.18 -9.39
N GLY A 133 -6.98 -9.59 -9.25
CA GLY A 133 -5.90 -9.73 -10.22
C GLY A 133 -5.52 -11.19 -10.48
N ARG A 134 -5.42 -12.00 -9.43
CA ARG A 134 -5.08 -13.43 -9.53
C ARG A 134 -6.14 -14.30 -10.20
N ARG A 135 -7.42 -13.93 -10.16
CA ARG A 135 -8.48 -14.66 -10.87
C ARG A 135 -8.37 -14.52 -12.40
N GLY A 136 -7.71 -13.47 -12.89
CA GLY A 136 -7.49 -13.25 -14.33
C GLY A 136 -6.31 -14.04 -14.92
N GLU A 137 -5.42 -14.61 -14.10
CA GLU A 137 -4.22 -15.33 -14.55
C GLU A 137 -4.43 -16.84 -14.77
N ILE A 138 -5.66 -17.35 -14.69
CA ILE A 138 -5.97 -18.76 -14.98
C ILE A 138 -5.80 -18.99 -16.50
N ARG A 139 -4.58 -19.29 -16.94
CA ARG A 139 -4.28 -19.81 -18.27
C ARG A 139 -4.91 -21.19 -18.38
N MET A 140 -5.80 -21.37 -19.36
CA MET A 140 -6.16 -22.71 -19.82
C MET A 140 -4.88 -23.37 -20.34
N ARG A 141 -4.50 -24.48 -19.70
CA ARG A 141 -3.51 -25.39 -20.24
C ARG A 141 -4.22 -26.15 -21.37
N GLU A 142 -4.09 -25.65 -22.60
CA GLU A 142 -4.47 -26.42 -23.78
C GLU A 142 -3.59 -27.67 -23.80
N GLY A 143 -4.24 -28.83 -23.69
CA GLY A 143 -3.65 -30.16 -23.85
C GLY A 143 -3.82 -30.65 -25.27
#